data_AF-A0AAW9DWX5-F1
#
_entry.id   AF-A0AAW9DWX5-F1
#
_cell.length_a   1.000
_cell.length_b   1.000
_cell.length_c   1.000
_cell.angle_alpha   90.00
_cell.angle_beta   90.00
_cell.angle_gamma   90.00
#
_symmetry.space_group_name_H-M   'P 1'
#
loop_
_entity.id
_entity.type
_entity.pdbx_description
1 polymer ?
#
loop_
_entity_poly.entity_id
_entity_poly.type
_entity_poly.pdbx_seq_one_letter_code
_entity_poly.pdbx_strand_id
1 'polypeptide(L)'
;MPPRRAADPTMDDTVRLARPPRKSRAKPLLIGAAALLGLIILTIAGWLALRPAPYPLAGETTIFRHVSPHFTVFRFRDDPLILVVDCPDLHAQGLMFDRVAALIEKADAPKNRVLSEAAFHARLAAAKLTIGSYYYGDDYPAHALREFFRLAAAEHLALNPEETHLRAIAQRSGFLRPGANGAIISIPQAGPSHRVSLRARAVILRHELSHGAYFTIPAYHRYVHHFYNTVMTPQEQQAFQSFLVRQGYDPGYHGLIVNETLAYLIFTRDREFFRASAVGLPPATITTLRRKFVAHMPDIWLKPLATAPLPTER
;
A
#
# COMPACT_ATOMS: atom_id res chain seq x y z
N MET A 1 -17.88 95.46 36.97
CA MET A 1 -19.02 96.38 36.81
C MET A 1 -19.96 95.78 35.75
N PRO A 2 -21.13 95.21 36.12
CA PRO A 2 -22.24 94.92 35.18
C PRO A 2 -23.07 96.23 34.97
N PRO A 3 -24.10 96.36 34.09
CA PRO A 3 -25.10 95.34 33.71
C PRO A 3 -25.79 95.41 32.30
N ARG A 4 -26.68 94.42 32.03
CA ARG A 4 -27.98 94.41 31.27
C ARG A 4 -27.99 94.92 29.81
N ARG A 5 -28.66 94.29 28.82
CA ARG A 5 -30.08 93.84 28.73
C ARG A 5 -30.30 93.09 27.39
N ALA A 6 -31.33 92.26 27.33
CA ALA A 6 -31.80 91.50 26.17
C ALA A 6 -32.74 92.28 25.23
N ALA A 7 -32.81 91.87 23.95
CA ALA A 7 -34.01 91.83 23.10
C ALA A 7 -33.71 91.15 21.73
N ASP A 8 -34.59 90.21 21.35
CA ASP A 8 -34.84 89.59 20.03
C ASP A 8 -36.12 90.28 19.46
N PRO A 9 -36.56 90.28 18.16
CA PRO A 9 -36.25 89.37 17.05
C PRO A 9 -36.20 89.99 15.62
N THR A 10 -36.03 89.13 14.61
CA THR A 10 -36.58 89.16 13.22
C THR A 10 -35.56 89.02 12.09
N MET A 11 -35.84 88.01 11.26
CA MET A 11 -35.57 87.84 9.81
C MET A 11 -34.85 86.52 9.52
N ASP A 12 -35.63 85.47 9.23
CA ASP A 12 -35.18 84.48 8.26
C ASP A 12 -36.35 84.00 7.41
N ASP A 13 -36.09 84.01 6.12
CA ASP A 13 -37.01 84.00 5.00
C ASP A 13 -37.22 82.55 4.52
N THR A 14 -38.49 82.21 4.29
CA THR A 14 -38.99 81.36 3.19
C THR A 14 -38.22 80.09 2.74
N VAL A 15 -38.86 78.92 2.88
CA VAL A 15 -39.53 78.14 1.80
C VAL A 15 -39.62 76.65 2.22
N ARG A 16 -40.85 76.11 2.17
CA ARG A 16 -41.15 74.68 2.29
C ARG A 16 -40.63 73.92 1.06
N LEU A 17 -39.84 72.87 1.28
CA LEU A 17 -39.59 71.80 0.30
C LEU A 17 -40.00 70.44 0.88
N ALA A 18 -40.71 69.67 0.06
CA ALA A 18 -41.34 68.40 0.38
C ALA A 18 -40.34 67.30 0.78
N ARG A 19 -40.72 66.44 1.73
CA ARG A 19 -39.98 65.23 2.12
C ARG A 19 -39.95 64.22 0.96
N PRO A 20 -38.77 63.72 0.53
CA PRO A 20 -38.69 62.59 -0.39
C PRO A 20 -38.88 61.26 0.38
N PRO A 21 -39.32 60.18 -0.31
CA PRO A 21 -39.61 58.90 0.32
C PRO A 21 -38.32 58.20 0.77
N ARG A 22 -38.37 57.62 1.97
CA ARG A 22 -37.29 56.88 2.61
C ARG A 22 -37.06 55.56 1.86
N LYS A 23 -36.13 55.54 0.90
CA LYS A 23 -35.70 54.30 0.21
C LYS A 23 -35.05 53.35 1.23
N SER A 24 -35.69 52.21 1.45
CA SER A 24 -35.18 51.10 2.26
C SER A 24 -33.83 50.62 1.69
N ARG A 25 -32.74 50.89 2.41
CA ARG A 25 -31.42 50.28 2.18
C ARG A 25 -31.39 48.90 2.82
N ALA A 26 -32.07 47.95 2.20
CA ALA A 26 -31.81 46.53 2.39
C ALA A 26 -31.72 45.92 0.99
N LYS A 27 -30.75 45.02 0.78
CA LYS A 27 -30.48 44.23 -0.45
C LYS A 27 -29.31 44.69 -1.37
N PRO A 28 -28.11 44.98 -0.84
CA PRO A 28 -26.87 44.61 -1.56
C PRO A 28 -26.08 43.49 -0.87
N LEU A 29 -26.27 43.26 0.42
CA LEU A 29 -25.54 42.23 1.19
C LEU A 29 -25.96 40.78 0.86
N LEU A 30 -27.23 40.55 0.49
CA LEU A 30 -27.74 39.19 0.19
C LEU A 30 -27.30 38.65 -1.19
N ILE A 31 -27.09 39.53 -2.18
CA ILE A 31 -26.67 39.12 -3.53
C ILE A 31 -25.17 38.79 -3.55
N GLY A 32 -24.35 39.57 -2.82
CA GLY A 32 -22.92 39.28 -2.66
C GLY A 32 -22.67 37.96 -1.92
N ALA A 33 -23.46 37.65 -0.89
CA ALA A 33 -23.35 36.38 -0.15
C ALA A 33 -23.71 35.16 -1.02
N ALA A 34 -24.76 35.25 -1.85
CA ALA A 34 -25.15 34.15 -2.74
C ALA A 34 -24.14 33.91 -3.87
N ALA A 35 -23.55 34.97 -4.43
CA ALA A 35 -22.49 34.86 -5.45
C ALA A 35 -21.19 34.26 -4.88
N LEU A 36 -20.81 34.66 -3.66
CA LEU A 36 -19.65 34.10 -2.96
C LEU A 36 -19.85 32.61 -2.62
N LEU A 37 -21.06 32.25 -2.16
CA LEU A 37 -21.42 30.85 -1.89
C LEU A 37 -21.41 30.01 -3.17
N GLY A 38 -21.91 30.55 -4.30
CA GLY A 38 -21.86 29.90 -5.60
C GLY A 38 -20.44 29.65 -6.11
N LEU A 39 -19.53 30.61 -5.90
CA LEU A 39 -18.11 30.46 -6.25
C LEU A 39 -17.41 29.43 -5.34
N ILE A 40 -17.73 29.41 -4.06
CA ILE A 40 -17.22 28.39 -3.11
C ILE A 40 -17.74 26.99 -3.51
N ILE A 41 -19.02 26.86 -3.89
CA ILE A 41 -19.59 25.58 -4.34
C ILE A 41 -18.93 25.12 -5.65
N LEU A 42 -18.71 26.02 -6.62
CA LEU A 42 -18.04 25.70 -7.89
C LEU A 42 -16.57 25.30 -7.70
N THR A 43 -15.85 25.97 -6.79
CA THR A 43 -14.47 25.61 -6.45
C THR A 43 -14.38 24.29 -5.69
N ILE A 44 -15.29 24.01 -4.76
CA ILE A 44 -15.37 22.71 -4.06
C ILE A 44 -15.75 21.59 -5.04
N ALA A 45 -16.72 21.81 -5.93
CA ALA A 45 -17.13 20.84 -6.94
C ALA A 45 -16.02 20.56 -7.95
N GLY A 46 -15.31 21.60 -8.42
CA GLY A 46 -14.13 21.45 -9.28
C GLY A 46 -12.98 20.72 -8.58
N TRP A 47 -12.75 21.00 -7.29
CA TRP A 47 -11.72 20.33 -6.50
C TRP A 47 -12.08 18.86 -6.19
N LEU A 48 -13.36 18.55 -5.98
CA LEU A 48 -13.86 17.17 -5.85
C LEU A 48 -13.78 16.40 -7.17
N ALA A 49 -14.03 17.06 -8.31
CA ALA A 49 -13.94 16.45 -9.64
C ALA A 49 -12.48 16.15 -10.06
N LEU A 50 -11.49 16.84 -9.49
CA LEU A 50 -10.06 16.60 -9.73
C LEU A 50 -9.46 15.52 -8.82
N ARG A 51 -10.25 14.94 -7.89
CA ARG A 51 -9.76 13.84 -7.05
C ARG A 51 -9.69 12.56 -7.89
N PRO A 52 -8.54 11.88 -7.94
CA PRO A 52 -8.41 10.68 -8.74
C PRO A 52 -9.30 9.57 -8.14
N ALA A 53 -10.22 9.03 -8.96
CA ALA A 53 -11.26 8.08 -8.55
C ALA A 53 -10.71 6.88 -7.78
N PRO A 54 -11.21 6.53 -6.58
CA PRO A 54 -10.59 5.54 -5.69
C PRO A 54 -10.29 4.21 -6.42
N TYR A 55 -9.22 3.54 -6.01
CA TYR A 55 -8.91 2.21 -6.54
C TYR A 55 -10.09 1.25 -6.33
N PRO A 56 -10.47 0.45 -7.34
CA PRO A 56 -11.60 -0.46 -7.24
C PRO A 56 -11.39 -1.49 -6.13
N LEU A 57 -12.48 -1.80 -5.42
CA LEU A 57 -12.51 -2.86 -4.41
C LEU A 57 -12.69 -4.22 -5.09
N ALA A 58 -11.74 -5.14 -4.90
CA ALA A 58 -11.78 -6.46 -5.50
C ALA A 58 -11.42 -7.54 -4.47
N GLY A 59 -12.15 -8.66 -4.52
CA GLY A 59 -11.81 -9.86 -3.73
C GLY A 59 -10.83 -10.76 -4.49
N GLU A 60 -10.37 -11.84 -3.83
CA GLU A 60 -9.37 -12.77 -4.36
C GLU A 60 -9.71 -13.26 -5.77
N THR A 61 -10.94 -13.76 -5.99
CA THR A 61 -11.36 -14.30 -7.29
C THR A 61 -11.35 -13.26 -8.40
N THR A 62 -11.76 -12.02 -8.10
CA THR A 62 -11.76 -10.93 -9.10
C THR A 62 -10.34 -10.55 -9.50
N ILE A 63 -9.44 -10.43 -8.53
CA ILE A 63 -8.02 -10.10 -8.77
C ILE A 63 -7.34 -11.25 -9.53
N PHE A 64 -7.57 -12.49 -9.11
CA PHE A 64 -7.02 -13.68 -9.76
C PHE A 64 -7.38 -13.74 -11.25
N ARG A 65 -8.65 -13.52 -11.60
CA ARG A 65 -9.16 -13.58 -12.98
C ARG A 65 -8.87 -12.33 -13.82
N HIS A 66 -8.40 -11.26 -13.20
CA HIS A 66 -8.12 -10.04 -13.93
C HIS A 66 -6.91 -10.25 -14.85
N VAL A 67 -7.08 -9.89 -16.12
CA VAL A 67 -6.05 -9.93 -17.16
C VAL A 67 -5.93 -8.55 -17.77
N SER A 68 -4.73 -7.98 -17.75
CA SER A 68 -4.46 -6.68 -18.35
C SER A 68 -3.02 -6.59 -18.84
N PRO A 69 -2.77 -5.97 -20.00
CA PRO A 69 -1.41 -5.63 -20.46
C PRO A 69 -0.85 -4.39 -19.75
N HIS A 70 -1.55 -3.83 -18.76
CA HIS A 70 -1.15 -2.63 -18.02
C HIS A 70 -1.25 -2.86 -16.51
N PHE A 71 -0.44 -2.12 -15.76
CA PHE A 71 -0.56 -2.05 -14.31
C PHE A 71 -1.99 -1.71 -13.88
N THR A 72 -2.54 -2.53 -13.00
CA THR A 72 -3.85 -2.29 -12.40
C THR A 72 -3.72 -2.36 -10.89
N VAL A 73 -4.30 -1.40 -10.18
CA VAL A 73 -4.23 -1.34 -8.72
C VAL A 73 -5.62 -1.56 -8.13
N PHE A 74 -5.74 -2.57 -7.29
CA PHE A 74 -6.95 -2.87 -6.53
C PHE A 74 -6.76 -2.49 -5.06
N ARG A 75 -7.84 -2.09 -4.40
CA ARG A 75 -7.96 -2.24 -2.95
C ARG A 75 -8.51 -3.63 -2.68
N PHE A 76 -7.86 -4.38 -1.81
CA PHE A 76 -8.38 -5.69 -1.44
C PHE A 76 -9.66 -5.52 -0.62
N ARG A 77 -10.72 -6.24 -1.01
CA ARG A 77 -12.07 -6.02 -0.45
C ARG A 77 -12.14 -6.34 1.05
N ASP A 78 -11.53 -7.46 1.44
CA ASP A 78 -11.63 -7.95 2.82
C ASP A 78 -10.63 -7.25 3.77
N ASP A 79 -9.65 -6.53 3.19
CA ASP A 79 -8.75 -5.61 3.91
C ASP A 79 -8.35 -4.41 3.04
N PRO A 80 -9.11 -3.30 3.06
CA PRO A 80 -8.85 -2.15 2.20
C PRO A 80 -7.55 -1.39 2.48
N LEU A 81 -6.78 -1.76 3.53
CA LEU A 81 -5.43 -1.28 3.77
C LEU A 81 -4.37 -2.00 2.92
N ILE A 82 -4.75 -3.09 2.26
CA ILE A 82 -3.92 -3.80 1.28
C ILE A 82 -4.25 -3.27 -0.12
N LEU A 83 -3.21 -2.83 -0.83
CA LEU A 83 -3.27 -2.56 -2.27
C LEU A 83 -2.63 -3.72 -3.01
N VAL A 84 -3.30 -4.20 -4.05
CA VAL A 84 -2.77 -5.24 -4.94
C VAL A 84 -2.41 -4.59 -6.27
N VAL A 85 -1.13 -4.59 -6.61
CA VAL A 85 -0.61 -4.14 -7.90
C VAL A 85 -0.52 -5.36 -8.81
N ASP A 86 -1.43 -5.43 -9.77
CA ASP A 86 -1.42 -6.45 -10.82
C ASP A 86 -0.56 -5.97 -11.98
N CYS A 87 0.63 -6.57 -12.11
CA CYS A 87 1.69 -6.20 -13.02
C CYS A 87 1.53 -6.91 -14.36
N PRO A 88 1.79 -6.25 -15.51
CA PRO A 88 1.58 -6.86 -16.84
C PRO A 88 2.51 -8.06 -17.10
N ASP A 89 3.67 -8.11 -16.45
CA ASP A 89 4.57 -9.25 -16.43
C ASP A 89 5.56 -9.12 -15.25
N LEU A 90 6.43 -10.13 -15.09
CA LEU A 90 7.48 -10.14 -14.08
C LEU A 90 8.54 -9.04 -14.29
N HIS A 91 8.80 -8.63 -15.53
CA HIS A 91 9.82 -7.61 -15.81
C HIS A 91 9.37 -6.24 -15.32
N ALA A 92 8.13 -5.86 -15.65
CA ALA A 92 7.50 -4.63 -15.16
C ALA A 92 7.36 -4.63 -13.63
N GLN A 93 7.04 -5.78 -13.03
CA GLN A 93 7.06 -5.93 -11.57
C GLN A 93 8.47 -5.68 -11.01
N GLY A 94 9.49 -6.30 -11.60
CA GLY A 94 10.87 -6.15 -11.13
C GLY A 94 11.40 -4.72 -11.25
N LEU A 95 11.07 -4.02 -12.36
CA LEU A 95 11.37 -2.59 -12.51
C LEU A 95 10.75 -1.75 -11.39
N MET A 96 9.56 -2.13 -10.92
CA MET A 96 8.83 -1.41 -9.86
C MET A 96 9.38 -1.70 -8.45
N PHE A 97 9.73 -2.96 -8.16
CA PHE A 97 9.92 -3.43 -6.78
C PHE A 97 11.32 -3.96 -6.46
N ASP A 98 12.12 -4.43 -7.42
CA ASP A 98 13.33 -5.19 -7.09
C ASP A 98 14.37 -4.38 -6.30
N ARG A 99 14.46 -3.06 -6.51
CA ARG A 99 15.32 -2.17 -5.70
C ARG A 99 14.79 -1.94 -4.28
N VAL A 100 13.48 -2.01 -4.09
CA VAL A 100 12.85 -2.03 -2.76
C VAL A 100 13.21 -3.36 -2.07
N ALA A 101 13.06 -4.48 -2.77
CA ALA A 101 13.40 -5.81 -2.27
C ALA A 101 14.88 -5.89 -1.88
N ALA A 102 15.77 -5.34 -2.71
CA ALA A 102 17.19 -5.27 -2.41
C ALA A 102 17.45 -4.52 -1.09
N LEU A 103 16.85 -3.35 -0.90
CA LEU A 103 16.99 -2.59 0.34
C LEU A 103 16.42 -3.37 1.55
N ILE A 104 15.21 -3.89 1.44
CA ILE A 104 14.44 -4.35 2.59
C ILE A 104 14.76 -5.80 2.95
N GLU A 105 14.92 -6.67 1.97
CA GLU A 105 14.88 -8.13 2.20
C GLU A 105 16.22 -8.81 2.04
N LYS A 106 17.03 -8.36 1.07
CA LYS A 106 18.17 -9.13 0.59
C LYS A 106 19.43 -8.92 1.43
N ALA A 107 20.00 -10.02 1.93
CA ALA A 107 21.11 -10.01 2.91
C ALA A 107 22.37 -9.28 2.41
N ASP A 108 22.60 -9.37 1.11
CA ASP A 108 23.82 -8.93 0.42
C ASP A 108 23.69 -7.51 -0.15
N ALA A 109 22.59 -6.81 0.14
CA ALA A 109 22.37 -5.42 -0.23
C ALA A 109 22.40 -4.50 1.01
N PRO A 110 22.86 -3.25 0.84
CA PRO A 110 22.95 -2.30 1.95
C PRO A 110 21.56 -1.95 2.49
N LYS A 111 21.45 -1.88 3.82
CA LYS A 111 20.17 -1.60 4.53
C LYS A 111 19.95 -0.12 4.86
N ASN A 112 20.94 0.71 4.57
CA ASN A 112 20.95 2.13 4.93
C ASN A 112 21.05 3.07 3.72
N ARG A 113 21.04 2.51 2.50
CA ARG A 113 21.07 3.26 1.23
C ARG A 113 20.40 2.49 0.12
N VAL A 114 19.81 3.20 -0.83
CA VAL A 114 19.22 2.57 -2.02
C VAL A 114 20.32 2.37 -3.05
N LEU A 115 20.40 1.19 -3.66
CA LEU A 115 21.34 0.96 -4.77
C LEU A 115 20.96 1.85 -5.95
N SER A 116 21.93 2.46 -6.64
CA SER A 116 21.66 3.07 -7.96
C SER A 116 21.27 1.99 -8.97
N GLU A 117 20.62 2.37 -10.08
CA GLU A 117 20.23 1.43 -11.13
C GLU A 117 21.44 0.64 -11.66
N ALA A 118 22.55 1.33 -11.95
CA ALA A 118 23.78 0.69 -12.41
C ALA A 118 24.35 -0.31 -11.37
N ALA A 119 24.37 0.06 -10.08
CA ALA A 119 24.84 -0.83 -9.02
C ALA A 119 23.92 -2.03 -8.83
N PHE A 120 22.60 -1.83 -8.97
CA PHE A 120 21.61 -2.88 -8.89
C PHE A 120 21.75 -3.87 -10.06
N HIS A 121 21.88 -3.39 -11.30
CA HIS A 121 22.10 -4.23 -12.47
C HIS A 121 23.41 -5.03 -12.38
N ALA A 122 24.49 -4.42 -11.88
CA ALA A 122 25.75 -5.13 -11.64
C ALA A 122 25.58 -6.29 -10.64
N ARG A 123 24.75 -6.10 -9.60
CA ARG A 123 24.40 -7.14 -8.63
C ARG A 123 23.58 -8.27 -9.26
N LEU A 124 22.56 -7.94 -10.03
CA LEU A 124 21.77 -8.94 -10.75
C LEU A 124 22.66 -9.79 -11.66
N ALA A 125 23.54 -9.14 -12.43
CA ALA A 125 24.48 -9.84 -13.31
C ALA A 125 25.43 -10.77 -12.53
N ALA A 126 25.97 -10.31 -11.39
CA ALA A 126 26.83 -11.14 -10.53
C ALA A 126 26.09 -12.36 -9.97
N ALA A 127 24.81 -12.22 -9.66
CA ALA A 127 23.94 -13.31 -9.20
C ALA A 127 23.36 -14.17 -10.34
N LYS A 128 23.65 -13.85 -11.61
CA LYS A 128 23.04 -14.47 -12.80
C LYS A 128 21.52 -14.38 -12.81
N LEU A 129 20.99 -13.26 -12.33
CA LEU A 129 19.58 -12.91 -12.31
C LEU A 129 19.30 -11.81 -13.34
N THR A 130 18.03 -11.68 -13.73
CA THR A 130 17.53 -10.58 -14.56
C THR A 130 16.47 -9.81 -13.80
N ILE A 131 16.16 -8.59 -14.28
CA ILE A 131 14.91 -7.93 -13.90
C ILE A 131 13.75 -8.85 -14.27
N GLY A 132 12.89 -9.17 -13.31
CA GLY A 132 11.81 -10.14 -13.46
C GLY A 132 12.19 -11.61 -13.27
N SER A 133 13.38 -11.90 -12.74
CA SER A 133 13.71 -13.19 -12.13
C SER A 133 14.13 -13.07 -10.67
N TYR A 134 14.00 -11.88 -10.08
CA TYR A 134 14.42 -11.60 -8.70
C TYR A 134 13.37 -12.10 -7.70
N TYR A 135 12.10 -11.83 -7.99
CA TYR A 135 10.93 -12.29 -7.25
C TYR A 135 9.76 -12.61 -8.19
N TYR A 136 8.82 -13.42 -7.68
CA TYR A 136 7.56 -13.74 -8.37
C TYR A 136 6.37 -12.94 -7.85
N GLY A 137 6.48 -12.36 -6.66
CA GLY A 137 5.54 -11.48 -5.98
C GLY A 137 6.34 -10.66 -4.96
N ASP A 138 5.84 -9.49 -4.61
CA ASP A 138 6.51 -8.58 -3.69
C ASP A 138 5.51 -8.02 -2.68
N ASP A 139 5.93 -7.81 -1.44
CA ASP A 139 5.13 -7.23 -0.38
C ASP A 139 5.90 -6.18 0.42
N TYR A 140 5.30 -5.01 0.62
CA TYR A 140 5.91 -3.95 1.42
C TYR A 140 4.91 -3.23 2.31
N PRO A 141 5.20 -3.09 3.62
CA PRO A 141 4.42 -2.23 4.48
C PRO A 141 4.69 -0.76 4.11
N ALA A 142 3.72 0.10 4.40
CA ALA A 142 3.82 1.54 4.13
C ALA A 142 5.11 2.20 4.68
N HIS A 143 5.65 1.71 5.80
CA HIS A 143 6.90 2.22 6.37
C HIS A 143 8.14 1.88 5.56
N ALA A 144 8.19 0.70 4.93
CA ALA A 144 9.30 0.29 4.07
C ALA A 144 9.35 1.16 2.80
N LEU A 145 8.18 1.44 2.21
CA LEU A 145 8.07 2.35 1.05
C LEU A 145 8.51 3.77 1.40
N ARG A 146 8.13 4.28 2.58
CA ARG A 146 8.61 5.58 3.06
C ARG A 146 10.12 5.61 3.18
N GLU A 147 10.70 4.56 3.74
CA GLU A 147 12.14 4.48 3.92
C GLU A 147 12.89 4.45 2.58
N PHE A 148 12.42 3.61 1.64
CA PHE A 148 12.97 3.55 0.29
C PHE A 148 12.98 4.92 -0.39
N PHE A 149 11.84 5.61 -0.47
CA PHE A 149 11.77 6.92 -1.13
C PHE A 149 12.51 8.02 -0.38
N ARG A 150 12.61 7.93 0.95
CA ARG A 150 13.41 8.87 1.76
C ARG A 150 14.89 8.72 1.48
N LEU A 151 15.41 7.48 1.45
CA LEU A 151 16.81 7.19 1.15
C LEU A 151 17.17 7.55 -0.29
N ALA A 152 16.33 7.16 -1.26
CA ALA A 152 16.54 7.53 -2.67
C ALA A 152 16.62 9.06 -2.86
N ALA A 153 15.74 9.82 -2.18
CA ALA A 153 15.76 11.27 -2.24
C ALA A 153 17.00 11.88 -1.55
N ALA A 154 17.41 11.34 -0.40
CA ALA A 154 18.59 11.82 0.34
C ALA A 154 19.89 11.63 -0.46
N GLU A 155 19.95 10.60 -1.30
CA GLU A 155 21.10 10.30 -2.17
C GLU A 155 20.96 10.89 -3.59
N HIS A 156 19.92 11.68 -3.84
CA HIS A 156 19.63 12.26 -5.16
C HIS A 156 19.55 11.22 -6.29
N LEU A 157 19.08 10.00 -5.98
CA LEU A 157 18.93 8.94 -6.97
C LEU A 157 17.70 9.20 -7.83
N ALA A 158 17.87 9.05 -9.15
CA ALA A 158 16.75 9.00 -10.07
C ALA A 158 15.90 7.75 -9.80
N LEU A 159 14.58 7.94 -9.79
CA LEU A 159 13.63 6.85 -9.86
C LEU A 159 13.41 6.50 -11.34
N ASN A 160 13.31 5.21 -11.65
CA ASN A 160 12.85 4.79 -12.97
C ASN A 160 11.33 5.08 -13.13
N PRO A 161 10.75 4.90 -14.33
CA PRO A 161 9.32 5.16 -14.56
C PRO A 161 8.39 4.34 -13.64
N GLU A 162 8.70 3.07 -13.41
CA GLU A 162 7.90 2.15 -12.59
C GLU A 162 7.97 2.48 -11.09
N GLU A 163 9.14 2.83 -10.58
CA GLU A 163 9.34 3.35 -9.22
C GLU A 163 8.63 4.69 -9.01
N THR A 164 8.61 5.54 -10.05
CA THR A 164 7.84 6.79 -10.04
C THR A 164 6.34 6.48 -9.96
N HIS A 165 5.87 5.46 -10.68
CA HIS A 165 4.50 4.99 -10.59
C HIS A 165 4.19 4.42 -9.19
N LEU A 166 5.08 3.61 -8.61
CA LEU A 166 4.95 3.12 -7.23
C LEU A 166 4.86 4.26 -6.22
N ARG A 167 5.68 5.30 -6.37
CA ARG A 167 5.62 6.50 -5.54
C ARG A 167 4.27 7.17 -5.64
N ALA A 168 3.72 7.30 -6.85
CA ALA A 168 2.39 7.88 -7.07
C ALA A 168 1.28 7.05 -6.40
N ILE A 169 1.35 5.71 -6.48
CA ILE A 169 0.42 4.80 -5.81
C ILE A 169 0.50 5.00 -4.28
N ALA A 170 1.71 4.97 -3.72
CA ALA A 170 1.92 5.11 -2.28
C ALA A 170 1.50 6.51 -1.77
N GLN A 171 1.77 7.57 -2.53
CA GLN A 171 1.39 8.94 -2.19
C GLN A 171 -0.13 9.10 -2.22
N ARG A 172 -0.78 8.63 -3.29
CA ARG A 172 -2.23 8.70 -3.46
C ARG A 172 -2.99 7.94 -2.37
N SER A 173 -2.45 6.81 -1.93
CA SER A 173 -3.00 6.02 -0.83
C SER A 173 -2.65 6.57 0.56
N GLY A 174 -1.83 7.63 0.60
CA GLY A 174 -1.40 8.27 1.84
C GLY A 174 -0.42 7.43 2.66
N PHE A 175 0.20 6.40 2.07
CA PHE A 175 1.18 5.51 2.71
C PHE A 175 2.51 6.21 2.97
N LEU A 176 2.80 7.28 2.23
CA LEU A 176 3.99 8.10 2.47
C LEU A 176 3.88 9.02 3.70
N ARG A 177 2.71 9.10 4.34
CA ARG A 177 2.54 9.91 5.57
C ARG A 177 3.19 9.23 6.78
N PRO A 178 3.80 9.97 7.72
CA PRO A 178 4.29 9.42 8.98
C PRO A 178 3.19 8.65 9.72
N GLY A 179 3.53 7.47 10.25
CA GLY A 179 2.59 6.62 10.98
C GLY A 179 1.51 5.96 10.12
N ALA A 180 1.47 6.15 8.79
CA ALA A 180 0.50 5.47 7.95
C ALA A 180 0.71 3.95 8.00
N ASN A 181 -0.40 3.23 8.17
CA ASN A 181 -0.49 1.79 8.11
C ASN A 181 -1.08 1.34 6.76
N GLY A 182 -0.63 0.20 6.26
CA GLY A 182 -1.04 -0.34 4.97
C GLY A 182 0.04 -1.22 4.34
N ALA A 183 -0.35 -1.96 3.32
CA ALA A 183 0.53 -2.83 2.55
C ALA A 183 0.32 -2.60 1.05
N ILE A 184 1.41 -2.67 0.29
CA ILE A 184 1.36 -2.89 -1.14
C ILE A 184 1.87 -4.30 -1.39
N ILE A 185 1.11 -5.07 -2.15
CA ILE A 185 1.53 -6.36 -2.66
C ILE A 185 1.49 -6.39 -4.18
N SER A 186 2.29 -7.22 -4.82
CA SER A 186 2.39 -7.33 -6.27
C SER A 186 2.11 -8.75 -6.77
N ILE A 187 1.44 -8.86 -7.91
CA ILE A 187 1.29 -10.14 -8.62
C ILE A 187 1.53 -9.93 -10.12
N PRO A 188 2.16 -10.88 -10.82
CA PRO A 188 2.36 -10.80 -12.26
C PRO A 188 1.20 -11.45 -13.02
N GLN A 189 0.90 -10.96 -14.22
CA GLN A 189 0.00 -11.64 -15.14
C GLN A 189 0.44 -13.08 -15.43
N ALA A 190 -0.54 -13.92 -15.73
CA ALA A 190 -0.35 -15.34 -15.98
C ALA A 190 -1.11 -15.83 -17.22
N GLY A 191 -0.64 -16.92 -17.81
CA GLY A 191 -1.25 -17.54 -18.98
C GLY A 191 -0.22 -18.14 -19.94
N PRO A 192 -0.66 -18.72 -21.08
CA PRO A 192 0.22 -19.43 -22.02
C PRO A 192 1.36 -18.59 -22.59
N SER A 193 1.17 -17.27 -22.68
CA SER A 193 2.16 -16.32 -23.17
C SER A 193 3.04 -15.74 -22.05
N HIS A 194 2.82 -16.13 -20.80
CA HIS A 194 3.54 -15.63 -19.62
C HIS A 194 4.39 -16.73 -18.99
N ARG A 195 5.47 -16.32 -18.30
CA ARG A 195 6.29 -17.23 -17.50
C ARG A 195 5.56 -17.83 -16.29
N VAL A 196 4.47 -17.19 -15.87
CA VAL A 196 3.67 -17.58 -14.71
C VAL A 196 2.41 -18.29 -15.19
N SER A 197 2.19 -19.50 -14.68
CA SER A 197 0.94 -20.24 -14.94
C SER A 197 -0.21 -19.67 -14.10
N LEU A 198 -1.46 -19.91 -14.50
CA LEU A 198 -2.62 -19.47 -13.70
C LEU A 198 -2.61 -20.11 -12.30
N ARG A 199 -2.17 -21.37 -12.21
CA ARG A 199 -1.94 -22.03 -10.92
C ARG A 199 -0.88 -21.30 -10.07
N ALA A 200 0.25 -20.92 -10.67
CA ALA A 200 1.29 -20.15 -10.00
C ALA A 200 0.77 -18.80 -9.50
N ARG A 201 0.03 -18.07 -10.32
CA ARG A 201 -0.58 -16.79 -9.94
C ARG A 201 -1.51 -16.92 -8.73
N ALA A 202 -2.30 -17.99 -8.66
CA ALA A 202 -3.15 -18.26 -7.50
C ALA A 202 -2.33 -18.50 -6.22
N VAL A 203 -1.20 -19.21 -6.31
CA VAL A 203 -0.28 -19.44 -5.18
C VAL A 203 0.35 -18.12 -4.74
N ILE A 204 0.91 -17.36 -5.68
CA ILE A 204 1.53 -16.05 -5.43
C ILE A 204 0.53 -15.13 -4.75
N LEU A 205 -0.67 -14.95 -5.32
CA LEU A 205 -1.69 -14.06 -4.73
C LEU A 205 -2.00 -14.39 -3.26
N ARG A 206 -2.13 -15.67 -2.89
CA ARG A 206 -2.37 -16.04 -1.49
C ARG A 206 -1.17 -15.84 -0.59
N HIS A 207 0.01 -16.14 -1.10
CA HIS A 207 1.26 -15.88 -0.41
C HIS A 207 1.36 -14.38 -0.07
N GLU A 208 1.18 -13.53 -1.07
CA GLU A 208 1.22 -12.08 -0.92
C GLU A 208 0.11 -11.52 -0.03
N LEU A 209 -1.12 -12.02 -0.15
CA LEU A 209 -2.22 -11.61 0.75
C LEU A 209 -1.88 -11.93 2.21
N SER A 210 -1.14 -13.02 2.47
CA SER A 210 -0.73 -13.37 3.83
C SER A 210 0.25 -12.35 4.42
N HIS A 211 1.17 -11.81 3.60
CA HIS A 211 2.03 -10.70 3.98
C HIS A 211 1.26 -9.41 4.19
N GLY A 212 0.31 -9.11 3.30
CA GLY A 212 -0.59 -7.97 3.47
C GLY A 212 -1.31 -8.00 4.82
N ALA A 213 -1.84 -9.15 5.22
CA ALA A 213 -2.46 -9.34 6.54
C ALA A 213 -1.44 -9.19 7.69
N TYR A 214 -0.21 -9.70 7.52
CA TYR A 214 0.86 -9.56 8.51
C TYR A 214 1.18 -8.10 8.81
N PHE A 215 1.16 -7.22 7.80
CA PHE A 215 1.40 -5.80 7.99
C PHE A 215 0.19 -5.03 8.53
N THR A 216 -1.02 -5.43 8.16
CA THR A 216 -2.23 -4.63 8.41
C THR A 216 -3.00 -5.05 9.66
N ILE A 217 -2.86 -6.30 10.10
CA ILE A 217 -3.66 -6.88 11.21
C ILE A 217 -2.74 -7.19 12.41
N PRO A 218 -2.75 -6.35 13.47
CA PRO A 218 -1.89 -6.54 14.63
C PRO A 218 -2.08 -7.88 15.35
N ALA A 219 -3.30 -8.42 15.36
CA ALA A 219 -3.58 -9.72 15.96
C ALA A 219 -2.90 -10.87 15.20
N TYR A 220 -2.90 -10.81 13.86
CA TYR A 220 -2.24 -11.80 13.02
C TYR A 220 -0.72 -11.69 13.10
N HIS A 221 -0.18 -10.46 13.08
CA HIS A 221 1.25 -10.21 13.32
C HIS A 221 1.73 -10.85 14.63
N ARG A 222 1.07 -10.55 15.76
CA ARG A 222 1.42 -11.14 17.07
C ARG A 222 1.31 -12.67 17.06
N TYR A 223 0.27 -13.20 16.43
CA TYR A 223 0.07 -14.64 16.33
C TYR A 223 1.18 -15.34 15.57
N VAL A 224 1.56 -14.81 14.41
CA VAL A 224 2.63 -15.33 13.55
C VAL A 224 3.97 -15.35 14.30
N HIS A 225 4.30 -14.28 15.02
CA HIS A 225 5.48 -14.22 15.88
C HIS A 225 5.43 -15.22 17.03
N HIS A 226 4.29 -15.35 17.71
CA HIS A 226 4.14 -16.33 18.79
C HIS A 226 4.28 -17.76 18.27
N PHE A 227 3.67 -18.07 17.12
CA PHE A 227 3.78 -19.40 16.52
C PHE A 227 5.23 -19.74 16.19
N TYR A 228 5.94 -18.83 15.52
CA TYR A 228 7.35 -19.05 15.19
C TYR A 228 8.21 -19.20 16.45
N ASN A 229 8.11 -18.25 17.39
CA ASN A 229 9.02 -18.18 18.54
C ASN A 229 8.71 -19.16 19.67
N THR A 230 7.47 -19.66 19.77
CA THR A 230 7.02 -20.47 20.91
C THR A 230 6.46 -21.83 20.52
N VAL A 231 5.81 -21.95 19.36
CA VAL A 231 5.17 -23.22 18.95
C VAL A 231 6.10 -24.08 18.11
N MET A 232 6.90 -23.47 17.23
CA MET A 232 7.95 -24.18 16.48
C MET A 232 9.13 -24.51 17.40
N THR A 233 9.69 -25.69 17.19
CA THR A 233 10.95 -26.09 17.83
C THR A 233 12.14 -25.34 17.23
N PRO A 234 13.28 -25.23 17.95
CA PRO A 234 14.49 -24.63 17.41
C PRO A 234 14.97 -25.28 16.10
N GLN A 235 14.78 -26.60 15.97
CA GLN A 235 15.13 -27.32 14.74
C GLN A 235 14.25 -26.90 13.56
N GLU A 236 12.94 -26.73 13.78
CA GLU A 236 12.01 -26.27 12.73
C GLU A 236 12.29 -24.82 12.35
N GLN A 237 12.57 -23.94 13.32
CA GLN A 237 12.97 -22.54 13.06
C GLN A 237 14.24 -22.49 12.21
N GLN A 238 15.28 -23.22 12.60
CA GLN A 238 16.56 -23.29 11.89
C GLN A 238 16.39 -23.84 10.47
N ALA A 239 15.53 -24.84 10.29
CA ALA A 239 15.23 -25.44 8.99
C ALA A 239 14.66 -24.41 8.00
N PHE A 240 13.67 -23.62 8.44
CA PHE A 240 13.09 -22.54 7.64
C PHE A 240 14.07 -21.38 7.43
N GLN A 241 14.76 -20.93 8.48
CA GLN A 241 15.76 -19.87 8.34
C GLN A 241 16.85 -20.25 7.34
N SER A 242 17.36 -21.49 7.41
CA SER A 242 18.38 -21.97 6.46
C SER A 242 17.86 -22.02 5.03
N PHE A 243 16.60 -22.38 4.83
CA PHE A 243 15.95 -22.34 3.52
C PHE A 243 15.85 -20.91 2.98
N LEU A 244 15.37 -19.95 3.79
CA LEU A 244 15.20 -18.56 3.38
C LEU A 244 16.55 -17.86 3.12
N VAL A 245 17.56 -18.11 3.95
CA VAL A 245 18.92 -17.58 3.70
C VAL A 245 19.48 -18.07 2.36
N ARG A 246 19.20 -19.33 1.96
CA ARG A 246 19.57 -19.82 0.62
C ARG A 246 18.83 -19.12 -0.52
N GLN A 247 17.65 -18.55 -0.26
CA GLN A 247 16.93 -17.70 -1.22
C GLN A 247 17.41 -16.22 -1.19
N GLY A 248 18.39 -15.90 -0.33
CA GLY A 248 19.01 -14.58 -0.23
C GLY A 248 18.34 -13.64 0.76
N TYR A 249 17.38 -14.10 1.56
CA TYR A 249 16.77 -13.29 2.63
C TYR A 249 17.77 -12.99 3.76
N ASP A 250 17.68 -11.79 4.32
CA ASP A 250 18.52 -11.33 5.42
C ASP A 250 18.18 -12.03 6.74
N PRO A 251 19.08 -12.88 7.30
CA PRO A 251 18.83 -13.54 8.57
C PRO A 251 18.83 -12.58 9.77
N GLY A 252 19.41 -11.38 9.62
CA GLY A 252 19.42 -10.34 10.65
C GLY A 252 18.07 -9.68 10.84
N TYR A 253 17.17 -9.78 9.86
CA TYR A 253 15.82 -9.24 9.96
C TYR A 253 14.83 -10.31 10.43
N HIS A 254 14.71 -10.47 11.76
CA HIS A 254 13.85 -11.50 12.36
C HIS A 254 12.39 -11.43 11.87
N GLY A 255 11.81 -10.22 11.76
CA GLY A 255 10.44 -10.03 11.28
C GLY A 255 10.21 -10.57 9.87
N LEU A 256 11.19 -10.40 8.97
CA LEU A 256 11.16 -10.95 7.61
C LEU A 256 11.17 -12.48 7.63
N ILE A 257 12.11 -13.09 8.38
CA ILE A 257 12.22 -14.55 8.49
C ILE A 257 10.93 -15.17 9.03
N VAL A 258 10.33 -14.55 10.05
CA VAL A 258 9.05 -14.99 10.62
C VAL A 258 7.95 -14.88 9.56
N ASN A 259 7.77 -13.71 8.94
CA ASN A 259 6.72 -13.44 7.96
C ASN A 259 6.78 -14.47 6.80
N GLU A 260 7.97 -14.64 6.22
CA GLU A 260 8.25 -15.57 5.14
C GLU A 260 8.03 -17.03 5.52
N THR A 261 8.50 -17.44 6.70
CA THR A 261 8.31 -18.82 7.19
C THR A 261 6.83 -19.20 7.17
N LEU A 262 5.97 -18.32 7.64
CA LEU A 262 4.54 -18.60 7.73
C LEU A 262 3.83 -18.51 6.38
N ALA A 263 4.24 -17.59 5.50
CA ALA A 263 3.74 -17.53 4.13
C ALA A 263 4.05 -18.82 3.36
N TYR A 264 5.30 -19.29 3.40
CA TYR A 264 5.69 -20.58 2.80
C TYR A 264 4.99 -21.78 3.44
N LEU A 265 4.94 -21.82 4.78
CA LEU A 265 4.34 -22.93 5.50
C LEU A 265 2.85 -23.07 5.19
N ILE A 266 2.10 -21.97 5.18
CA ILE A 266 0.63 -21.98 5.20
C ILE A 266 -0.01 -21.64 3.86
N PHE A 267 0.51 -20.63 3.16
CA PHE A 267 -0.11 -20.07 1.97
C PHE A 267 0.56 -20.51 0.65
N THR A 268 1.75 -21.11 0.74
CA THR A 268 2.45 -21.75 -0.39
C THR A 268 2.36 -23.27 -0.32
N ARG A 269 1.14 -23.83 -0.38
CA ARG A 269 0.96 -25.29 -0.23
C ARG A 269 1.31 -26.09 -1.48
N ASP A 270 1.46 -25.42 -2.61
CA ASP A 270 1.74 -26.05 -3.89
C ASP A 270 3.15 -26.65 -3.92
N ARG A 271 3.27 -27.90 -4.40
CA ARG A 271 4.55 -28.63 -4.40
C ARG A 271 5.55 -28.10 -5.43
N GLU A 272 5.11 -27.29 -6.39
CA GLU A 272 5.98 -26.57 -7.31
C GLU A 272 6.75 -25.47 -6.57
N PHE A 273 6.10 -24.81 -5.60
CA PHE A 273 6.67 -23.66 -4.88
C PHE A 273 7.28 -24.01 -3.52
N PHE A 274 6.70 -24.98 -2.80
CA PHE A 274 7.22 -25.40 -1.51
C PHE A 274 6.95 -26.88 -1.21
N ARG A 275 8.00 -27.55 -0.77
CA ARG A 275 7.98 -28.97 -0.36
C ARG A 275 8.69 -29.09 0.97
N ALA A 276 8.28 -30.07 1.78
CA ALA A 276 8.94 -30.36 3.05
C ALA A 276 10.45 -30.61 2.90
N SER A 277 10.87 -31.19 1.77
CA SER A 277 12.28 -31.39 1.42
C SER A 277 13.07 -30.09 1.23
N ALA A 278 12.43 -28.97 0.88
CA ALA A 278 13.11 -27.67 0.71
C ALA A 278 13.70 -27.13 2.03
N VAL A 279 13.06 -27.47 3.15
CA VAL A 279 13.49 -27.16 4.52
C VAL A 279 14.12 -28.37 5.22
N GLY A 280 14.23 -29.53 4.55
CA GLY A 280 14.81 -30.74 5.15
C GLY A 280 13.98 -31.36 6.28
N LEU A 281 12.68 -31.10 6.33
CA LEU A 281 11.78 -31.66 7.34
C LEU A 281 10.94 -32.81 6.78
N PRO A 282 10.53 -33.79 7.62
CA PRO A 282 9.56 -34.81 7.21
C PRO A 282 8.21 -34.20 6.78
N PRO A 283 7.51 -34.75 5.76
CA PRO A 283 6.18 -34.28 5.37
C PRO A 283 5.15 -34.29 6.50
N ALA A 284 5.26 -35.25 7.43
CA ALA A 284 4.40 -35.34 8.61
C ALA A 284 4.60 -34.15 9.57
N THR A 285 5.83 -33.65 9.69
CA THR A 285 6.17 -32.46 10.48
C THR A 285 5.51 -31.23 9.88
N ILE A 286 5.65 -30.99 8.57
CA ILE A 286 4.99 -29.86 7.88
C ILE A 286 3.47 -29.94 8.02
N THR A 287 2.89 -31.13 7.88
CA THR A 287 1.43 -31.33 8.05
C THR A 287 0.99 -31.00 9.48
N THR A 288 1.77 -31.39 10.48
CA THR A 288 1.51 -31.09 11.89
C THR A 288 1.60 -29.59 12.18
N LEU A 289 2.63 -28.92 11.66
CA LEU A 289 2.81 -27.48 11.79
C LEU A 289 1.64 -26.70 11.17
N ARG A 290 1.23 -27.06 9.95
CA ARG A 290 0.05 -26.48 9.28
C ARG A 290 -1.21 -26.63 10.12
N ARG A 291 -1.47 -27.83 10.63
CA ARG A 291 -2.65 -28.10 11.48
C ARG A 291 -2.62 -27.26 12.75
N LYS A 292 -1.49 -27.22 13.47
CA LYS A 292 -1.33 -26.40 14.68
C LYS A 292 -1.55 -24.91 14.38
N PHE A 293 -0.99 -24.42 13.28
CA PHE A 293 -1.14 -23.02 12.89
C PHE A 293 -2.59 -22.67 12.58
N VAL A 294 -3.29 -23.46 11.76
CA VAL A 294 -4.68 -23.15 11.39
C VAL A 294 -5.63 -23.26 12.58
N ALA A 295 -5.40 -24.22 13.49
CA ALA A 295 -6.23 -24.42 14.68
C ALA A 295 -6.30 -23.18 15.58
N HIS A 296 -5.18 -22.46 15.73
CA HIS A 296 -5.08 -21.29 16.62
C HIS A 296 -5.01 -19.95 15.88
N MET A 297 -5.13 -19.96 14.56
CA MET A 297 -5.14 -18.73 13.77
C MET A 297 -6.31 -17.83 14.19
N PRO A 298 -6.09 -16.52 14.39
CA PRO A 298 -7.15 -15.55 14.66
C PRO A 298 -8.28 -15.66 13.64
N ASP A 299 -9.51 -15.41 14.08
CA ASP A 299 -10.68 -15.42 13.20
C ASP A 299 -10.74 -14.13 12.38
N ILE A 300 -10.02 -14.14 11.26
CA ILE A 300 -9.90 -13.05 10.29
C ILE A 300 -10.17 -13.58 8.88
N TRP A 301 -10.38 -12.68 7.92
CA TRP A 301 -10.66 -13.02 6.52
C TRP A 301 -9.64 -13.96 5.88
N LEU A 302 -8.39 -13.97 6.35
CA LEU A 302 -7.32 -14.82 5.82
C LEU A 302 -7.46 -16.29 6.27
N LYS A 303 -8.10 -16.57 7.41
CA LYS A 303 -8.16 -17.92 8.00
C LYS A 303 -8.82 -18.95 7.07
N PRO A 304 -9.97 -18.68 6.43
CA PRO A 304 -10.54 -19.59 5.43
C PRO A 304 -9.58 -19.91 4.27
N LEU A 305 -8.73 -18.96 3.86
CA LEU A 305 -7.82 -19.12 2.73
C LEU A 305 -6.66 -20.09 3.03
N ALA A 306 -6.30 -20.30 4.30
CA ALA A 306 -5.25 -21.23 4.70
C ALA A 306 -5.58 -22.71 4.36
N THR A 307 -6.88 -23.03 4.28
CA THR A 307 -7.35 -24.39 3.98
C THR A 307 -8.12 -24.51 2.68
N ALA A 308 -8.66 -23.42 2.14
CA ALA A 308 -9.42 -23.42 0.90
C ALA A 308 -8.59 -23.93 -0.29
N PRO A 309 -9.22 -24.57 -1.29
CA PRO A 309 -8.57 -24.81 -2.57
C PRO A 309 -8.19 -23.48 -3.24
N LEU A 310 -7.13 -23.48 -4.06
CA LEU A 310 -6.75 -22.32 -4.86
C LEU A 310 -7.89 -21.94 -5.83
N PRO A 311 -8.04 -20.65 -6.18
CA PRO A 311 -8.90 -20.24 -7.28
C PRO A 311 -8.59 -21.03 -8.55
N THR A 312 -9.63 -21.32 -9.34
CA THR A 312 -9.51 -22.03 -10.63
C THR A 312 -10.18 -21.21 -11.73
N GLU A 313 -9.87 -21.54 -12.97
CA GLU A 313 -10.34 -20.83 -14.18
C GLU A 313 -11.84 -20.96 -14.47
N ARG A 314 -12.59 -21.77 -13.70
CA ARG A 314 -14.03 -22.00 -13.94
C ARG A 314 -14.86 -20.74 -13.84
#